data_AF-A0A834MI62-F1
#
_entry.id   AF-A0A834MI62-F1
#
_cell.length_a   1.000
_cell.length_b   1.000
_cell.length_c   1.000
_cell.angle_alpha   90.00
_cell.angle_beta   90.00
_cell.angle_gamma   90.00
#
_symmetry.space_group_name_H-M   'P 1'
#
loop_
_entity.id
_entity.type
_entity.pdbx_description
1 polymer ?
#
loop_
_entity_poly.entity_id
_entity_poly.type
_entity_poly.pdbx_seq_one_letter_code
_entity_poly.pdbx_strand_id
1 'polypeptide(L)'
;MNIYQEHSHEWSVCGPINKIVPEQKIVSDVIAVIGPTLLSKIFRKVMPEFSEDKDLQRFSRGIPNLFLYNIEEEKCKFVEVTDGKHKLATNQLLWLKYLQNNRANVAIACINSGKELMKN
;
A
#
# COMPACT_ATOMS: atom_id res chain seq x y z
N MET A 1 5.35 33.58 0.57
CA MET A 1 5.43 32.70 -0.62
C MET A 1 5.19 31.29 -0.10
N ASN A 2 3.99 30.75 -0.35
CA ASN A 2 3.47 29.56 0.34
C ASN A 2 3.88 28.30 -0.43
N ILE A 3 4.70 27.45 0.18
CA ILE A 3 5.30 26.25 -0.44
C ILE A 3 4.36 25.02 -0.33
N TYR A 4 3.07 25.24 -0.06
CA TYR A 4 2.09 24.18 0.21
C TYR A 4 1.38 23.64 -1.04
N GLN A 5 1.83 23.99 -2.25
CA GLN A 5 1.11 23.63 -3.49
C GLN A 5 1.73 22.49 -4.33
N GLU A 6 2.88 21.92 -3.95
CA GLU A 6 3.60 20.99 -4.86
C GLU A 6 3.67 19.52 -4.44
N HIS A 7 2.81 19.08 -3.52
CA HIS A 7 2.69 17.65 -3.20
C HIS A 7 1.24 17.18 -3.30
N SER A 8 0.61 17.37 -4.46
CA SER A 8 -0.52 16.52 -4.83
C SER A 8 0.04 15.12 -5.10
N HIS A 9 -0.03 14.24 -4.11
CA HIS A 9 0.13 12.82 -4.36
C HIS A 9 -0.90 12.43 -5.43
N GLU A 10 -0.44 12.15 -6.65
CA GLU A 10 -1.31 11.63 -7.71
C GLU A 10 -1.86 10.27 -7.27
N TRP A 11 -3.04 10.29 -6.66
CA TRP A 11 -3.85 9.11 -6.44
C TRP A 11 -4.55 8.74 -7.74
N SER A 12 -3.92 7.90 -8.54
CA SER A 12 -4.60 7.28 -9.68
C SER A 12 -5.42 6.09 -9.21
N VAL A 13 -6.75 6.24 -9.26
CA VAL A 13 -7.70 5.15 -9.08
C VAL A 13 -7.71 4.34 -10.38
N CYS A 14 -7.24 3.10 -10.34
CA CYS A 14 -7.46 2.14 -11.43
C CYS A 14 -8.93 1.68 -11.40
N GLY A 15 -9.83 2.53 -11.89
CA GLY A 15 -11.26 2.27 -12.09
C GLY A 15 -11.77 3.05 -13.30
N PRO A 16 -12.96 2.75 -13.85
CA PRO A 16 -13.51 3.51 -14.96
C PRO A 16 -13.55 5.00 -14.61
N ILE A 17 -12.95 5.83 -15.47
CA ILE A 17 -12.65 7.28 -15.33
C ILE A 17 -13.89 8.13 -14.97
N ASN A 18 -15.09 7.55 -14.99
CA ASN A 18 -16.38 8.23 -14.86
C ASN A 18 -16.97 8.27 -13.44
N LYS A 19 -16.29 7.77 -12.40
CA LYS A 19 -16.76 7.87 -11.01
C LYS A 19 -15.67 8.43 -10.11
N ILE A 20 -15.70 9.74 -9.91
CA ILE A 20 -14.95 10.40 -8.82
C ILE A 20 -15.58 9.89 -7.52
N VAL A 21 -14.90 8.96 -6.85
CA VAL A 21 -15.29 8.53 -5.50
C VAL A 21 -14.84 9.63 -4.54
N PRO A 22 -15.74 10.16 -3.69
CA PRO A 22 -15.34 11.12 -2.67
C PRO A 22 -14.23 10.53 -1.79
N GLU A 23 -13.17 11.30 -1.54
CA GLU A 23 -12.00 10.85 -0.77
C GLU A 23 -12.39 10.28 0.60
N GLN A 24 -13.39 10.86 1.27
CA GLN A 24 -13.87 10.37 2.57
C GLN A 24 -14.45 8.96 2.48
N LYS A 25 -15.11 8.63 1.36
CA LYS A 25 -15.67 7.30 1.14
C LYS A 25 -14.57 6.26 0.93
N ILE A 26 -13.51 6.62 0.19
CA ILE A 26 -12.33 5.74 0.02
C ILE A 26 -11.73 5.39 1.38
N VAL A 27 -11.50 6.39 2.24
CA VAL A 27 -10.93 6.16 3.58
C VAL A 27 -11.83 5.25 4.41
N SER A 28 -13.14 5.50 4.40
CA SER A 28 -14.11 4.67 5.12
C SER A 28 -14.11 3.21 4.62
N ASP A 29 -14.14 3.02 3.30
CA ASP A 29 -14.13 1.69 2.68
C ASP A 29 -12.83 0.94 3.00
N VAL A 30 -11.67 1.61 2.93
CA VAL A 30 -10.37 1.06 3.29
C VAL A 30 -10.32 0.65 4.76
N ILE A 31 -10.79 1.50 5.68
CA ILE A 31 -10.84 1.17 7.11
C ILE A 31 -11.73 -0.05 7.34
N ALA A 32 -12.88 -0.12 6.66
CA ALA A 32 -13.81 -1.24 6.76
C ALA A 32 -13.17 -2.56 6.28
N VAL A 33 -12.53 -2.57 5.10
CA VAL A 33 -11.94 -3.80 4.53
C VAL A 33 -10.64 -4.26 5.19
N ILE A 34 -9.86 -3.34 5.77
CA ILE A 34 -8.67 -3.72 6.56
C ILE A 34 -9.12 -4.29 7.91
N GLY A 35 -10.16 -3.69 8.48
CA GLY A 35 -10.68 -4.03 9.80
C GLY A 35 -9.81 -3.46 10.94
N PRO A 36 -10.42 -3.20 12.11
CA PRO A 36 -9.76 -2.49 13.21
C PRO A 36 -8.55 -3.24 13.79
N THR A 37 -8.60 -4.58 13.82
CA THR A 37 -7.51 -5.39 14.38
C THR A 37 -6.24 -5.30 13.56
N LEU A 38 -6.31 -5.44 12.24
CA LEU A 38 -5.13 -5.34 11.39
C LEU A 38 -4.64 -3.89 11.32
N LEU A 39 -5.57 -2.93 11.23
CA LEU A 39 -5.25 -1.52 11.19
C LEU A 39 -4.47 -1.08 12.45
N SER A 40 -4.91 -1.47 13.65
CA SER A 40 -4.21 -1.15 14.91
C SER A 40 -2.78 -1.72 14.95
N LYS A 41 -2.56 -2.92 14.41
CA LYS A 41 -1.23 -3.53 14.30
C LYS A 41 -0.32 -2.75 13.36
N ILE A 42 -0.83 -2.39 12.18
CA ILE A 42 -0.10 -1.54 11.22
C ILE A 42 0.27 -0.21 11.88
N PHE A 43 -0.68 0.45 12.55
CA PHE A 43 -0.42 1.70 13.27
C PHE A 43 0.65 1.54 14.34
N ARG A 44 0.59 0.51 15.19
CA ARG A 44 1.64 0.26 16.20
C ARG A 44 3.02 0.05 15.62
N LYS A 45 3.11 -0.49 14.40
CA LYS A 45 4.39 -0.69 13.70
C LYS A 45 4.93 0.61 13.08
N VAL A 46 4.06 1.47 12.55
CA VAL A 46 4.45 2.75 11.93
C VAL A 46 4.66 3.86 12.97
N MET A 47 3.86 3.81 14.03
CA MET A 47 3.85 4.74 15.16
C MET A 47 4.09 3.92 16.43
N PRO A 48 5.31 3.39 16.64
CA PRO A 48 5.67 2.88 17.95
C PRO A 48 5.52 4.07 18.91
N GLU A 49 4.54 3.99 19.80
CA GLU A 49 3.91 5.10 20.54
C GLU A 49 4.86 6.05 21.31
N PHE A 50 6.18 5.83 21.29
CA PHE A 50 7.18 6.45 22.18
C PHE A 50 8.59 6.59 21.56
N SER A 51 8.76 6.54 20.23
CA SER A 51 10.10 6.76 19.67
C SER A 51 10.46 8.24 19.72
N GLU A 52 11.50 8.60 20.50
CA GLU A 52 12.13 9.93 20.49
C GLU A 52 12.56 10.33 19.06
N ASP A 53 12.82 9.32 18.22
CA ASP A 53 12.93 9.41 16.77
C ASP A 53 11.54 9.69 16.16
N LYS A 54 11.28 10.96 15.80
CA LYS A 54 10.07 11.44 15.10
C LYS A 54 9.96 10.97 13.65
N ASP A 55 10.82 10.07 13.21
CA ASP A 55 11.00 9.78 11.79
C ASP A 55 10.02 8.70 11.29
N LEU A 56 8.75 9.10 11.17
CA LEU A 56 7.66 8.31 10.58
C LEU A 56 8.05 7.68 9.23
N GLN A 57 8.93 8.34 8.47
CA GLN A 57 9.41 7.84 7.19
C GLN A 57 10.23 6.56 7.36
N ARG A 58 11.00 6.43 8.45
CA ARG A 58 11.84 5.26 8.71
C ARG A 58 10.99 4.00 8.93
N PHE A 59 9.88 4.12 9.65
CA PHE A 59 9.03 2.97 9.99
C PHE A 59 8.08 2.59 8.86
N SER A 60 7.63 3.56 8.06
CA SER A 60 6.82 3.33 6.86
C SER A 60 7.62 2.81 5.66
N ARG A 61 8.94 2.98 5.64
CA ARG A 61 9.81 2.45 4.58
C ARG A 61 9.65 0.94 4.41
N GLY A 62 9.31 0.54 3.19
CA GLY A 62 9.11 -0.86 2.81
C GLY A 62 7.68 -1.36 2.97
N ILE A 63 6.72 -0.49 3.34
CA ILE A 63 5.30 -0.82 3.20
C ILE A 63 5.00 -1.19 1.73
N PRO A 64 4.12 -2.18 1.47
CA PRO A 64 3.82 -2.59 0.11
C PRO A 64 3.36 -1.43 -0.78
N ASN A 65 3.83 -1.40 -2.03
CA ASN A 65 3.56 -0.28 -2.94
C ASN A 65 2.07 -0.04 -3.20
N LEU A 66 1.28 -1.11 -3.28
CA LEU A 66 -0.14 -1.04 -3.62
C LEU A 66 -1.01 -1.64 -2.51
N PHE A 67 -2.16 -1.02 -2.32
CA PHE A 67 -3.27 -1.56 -1.53
C PHE A 67 -4.48 -1.71 -2.46
N LEU A 68 -4.95 -2.95 -2.62
CA LEU A 68 -6.12 -3.28 -3.42
C LEU A 68 -7.25 -3.65 -2.48
N TYR A 69 -8.46 -3.19 -2.76
CA TYR A 69 -9.64 -3.55 -1.99
C TYR A 69 -10.87 -3.76 -2.88
N ASN A 70 -11.75 -4.63 -2.40
CA ASN A 70 -13.11 -4.80 -2.89
C ASN A 70 -14.03 -4.69 -1.68
N ILE A 71 -14.80 -3.60 -1.61
CA ILE A 71 -15.73 -3.36 -0.51
C ILE A 71 -16.93 -4.32 -0.51
N GLU A 72 -17.40 -4.74 -1.69
CA GLU A 72 -18.55 -5.65 -1.83
C GLU A 72 -18.20 -7.06 -1.34
N GLU A 73 -16.94 -7.47 -1.52
CA GLU A 73 -16.43 -8.75 -1.02
C GLU A 73 -15.79 -8.67 0.37
N GLU A 74 -15.72 -7.48 0.97
CA GLU A 74 -15.01 -7.20 2.22
C GLU A 74 -13.56 -7.72 2.23
N LYS A 75 -12.87 -7.62 1.08
CA LYS A 75 -11.51 -8.14 0.91
C LYS A 75 -10.52 -7.03 0.60
N CYS A 76 -9.32 -7.18 1.15
CA CYS A 76 -8.18 -6.37 0.78
C CYS A 76 -6.95 -7.21 0.47
N LYS A 77 -5.96 -6.60 -0.19
CA LYS A 77 -4.65 -7.20 -0.49
C LYS A 77 -3.57 -6.12 -0.53
N PHE A 78 -2.46 -6.38 0.13
CA PHE A 78 -1.24 -5.58 0.05
C PHE A 78 -0.31 -6.17 -1.01
N VAL A 79 0.14 -5.38 -1.96
CA VAL A 79 0.94 -5.87 -3.09
C VAL A 79 2.24 -5.07 -3.18
N GLU A 80 3.35 -5.80 -3.09
CA GLU A 80 4.66 -5.24 -3.42
C GLU A 80 4.95 -5.48 -4.90
N VAL A 81 5.39 -4.44 -5.60
CA VAL A 81 5.69 -4.47 -7.03
C VAL A 81 7.19 -4.59 -7.20
N THR A 82 7.62 -5.53 -8.03
CA THR A 82 9.03 -5.74 -8.38
C THR A 82 9.20 -5.75 -9.90
N ASP A 83 10.39 -5.38 -10.36
CA ASP A 83 10.78 -5.54 -11.76
C ASP A 83 11.28 -6.96 -12.07
N GLY A 84 11.32 -7.84 -11.05
CA GLY A 84 11.81 -9.22 -11.16
C GLY A 84 13.33 -9.35 -11.35
N LYS A 85 14.04 -8.23 -11.55
CA LYS A 85 15.49 -8.18 -11.76
C LYS A 85 16.20 -7.94 -10.44
N HIS A 86 15.63 -7.11 -9.59
CA HIS A 86 16.17 -6.77 -8.29
C HIS A 86 15.43 -7.50 -7.18
N LYS A 87 16.20 -8.02 -6.22
CA LYS A 87 15.64 -8.59 -4.99
C LYS A 87 14.96 -7.49 -4.18
N LEU A 88 13.87 -7.84 -3.52
CA LEU A 88 13.24 -6.95 -2.53
C LEU A 88 14.25 -6.60 -1.43
N ALA A 89 14.25 -5.33 -1.04
CA ALA A 89 15.03 -4.83 0.07
C ALA A 89 14.57 -5.46 1.39
N THR A 90 15.48 -5.54 2.36
CA THR A 90 15.22 -6.20 3.66
C THR A 90 13.99 -5.64 4.37
N ASN A 91 13.77 -4.33 4.32
CA ASN A 91 12.61 -3.68 4.93
C ASN A 91 11.28 -4.04 4.23
N GLN A 92 11.26 -4.20 2.91
CA GLN A 92 10.09 -4.69 2.17
C GLN A 92 9.74 -6.12 2.60
N LEU A 93 10.75 -7.00 2.69
CA LEU A 93 10.57 -8.38 3.17
C LEU A 93 10.05 -8.43 4.62
N LEU A 94 10.57 -7.56 5.50
CA LEU A 94 10.11 -7.46 6.89
C LEU A 94 8.65 -7.00 6.98
N TRP A 95 8.23 -6.08 6.12
CA TRP A 95 6.84 -5.62 6.05
C TRP A 95 5.90 -6.70 5.53
N LEU A 96 6.24 -7.38 4.45
CA LEU A 96 5.46 -8.49 3.91
C LEU A 96 5.28 -9.60 4.94
N LYS A 97 6.37 -9.99 5.62
CA LYS A 97 6.32 -11.00 6.68
C LYS A 97 5.48 -10.54 7.87
N TYR A 98 5.58 -9.27 8.26
CA TYR A 98 4.76 -8.71 9.35
C TYR A 98 3.27 -8.75 9.01
N LEU A 99 2.88 -8.33 7.81
CA LEU A 99 1.51 -8.35 7.34
C LEU A 99 0.97 -9.80 7.27
N GLN A 100 1.75 -10.72 6.71
CA GLN A 100 1.39 -12.14 6.63
C GLN A 100 1.22 -12.79 8.01
N ASN A 101 2.12 -12.51 8.96
CA ASN A 101 2.00 -12.98 10.35
C ASN A 101 0.74 -12.44 11.06
N ASN A 102 0.24 -11.30 10.60
CA ASN A 102 -1.01 -10.71 11.08
C ASN A 102 -2.23 -11.11 10.24
N ARG A 103 -2.09 -12.15 9.41
CA ARG A 103 -3.14 -12.73 8.55
C ARG A 103 -3.66 -11.78 7.47
N ALA A 104 -2.88 -10.75 7.12
CA ALA A 104 -3.19 -9.93 5.95
C ALA A 104 -2.93 -10.71 4.66
N ASN A 105 -3.73 -10.45 3.63
CA ASN A 105 -3.51 -10.98 2.29
C ASN A 105 -2.39 -10.17 1.62
N VAL A 106 -1.28 -10.83 1.28
CA VAL A 106 -0.11 -10.19 0.69
C VAL A 106 0.27 -10.86 -0.63
N ALA A 107 0.77 -10.09 -1.58
CA ALA A 107 1.32 -10.63 -2.82
C ALA A 107 2.54 -9.83 -3.28
N ILE A 108 3.34 -10.46 -4.16
CA ILE A 108 4.41 -9.80 -4.90
C ILE A 108 4.01 -9.87 -6.38
N ALA A 109 3.92 -8.72 -7.04
CA ALA A 109 3.61 -8.61 -8.46
C ALA A 109 4.88 -8.24 -9.24
N CYS A 110 5.24 -9.07 -10.23
CA CYS A 110 6.36 -8.80 -11.11
C CYS A 110 5.89 -8.10 -12.38
N ILE A 111 6.41 -6.89 -12.64
CA ILE A 111 6.18 -6.21 -13.92
C ILE A 111 7.23 -6.72 -14.90
N ASN A 112 6.84 -7.67 -15.73
CA ASN A 112 7.65 -8.05 -16.88
C ASN A 112 7.65 -6.87 -17.86
N SER A 113 8.81 -6.24 -18.06
CA SER A 113 8.98 -5.19 -19.07
C SER A 113 8.69 -5.83 -20.43
N GLY A 114 7.52 -5.53 -21.02
CA GLY A 114 6.96 -6.22 -22.17
C GLY A 114 7.86 -6.24 -23.41
N LYS A 115 8.78 -7.21 -23.50
CA LYS A 115 9.47 -7.59 -24.74
C LYS A 115 8.77 -8.72 -25.50
N GLU A 116 7.67 -9.28 -24.99
CA GLU A 116 7.01 -10.46 -25.58
C GLU A 116 5.61 -10.22 -26.16
N LEU A 117 5.02 -9.03 -26.06
CA LEU A 117 3.63 -8.80 -26.52
C LEU A 117 3.49 -8.08 -27.88
N MET A 118 4.57 -7.97 -28.67
CA MET A 118 4.49 -7.53 -30.08
C MET A 118 5.10 -8.56 -31.05
N LYS A 119 4.61 -9.81 -30.94
CA LYS A 119 4.71 -10.81 -32.01
C LYS A 119 3.33 -11.44 -32.19
N ASN A 120 2.48 -10.78 -32.94
CA ASN A 120 1.40 -11.37 -33.72
C ASN A 120 1.20 -10.46 -34.95
#